data_AF-A0A097IEG9-F1
#
_entry.id   AF-A0A097IEG9-F1
#
_cell.length_a   1.000
_cell.length_b   1.000
_cell.length_c   1.000
_cell.angle_alpha   90.00
_cell.angle_beta   90.00
_cell.angle_gamma   90.00
#
_symmetry.space_group_name_H-M   'P 1'
#
loop_
_entity.id
_entity.type
_entity.pdbx_description
1 polymer ?
#
loop_
_entity_poly.entity_id
_entity_poly.type
_entity_poly.pdbx_seq_one_letter_code
_entity_poly.pdbx_strand_id
1 'polypeptide(L)'
;MSENPTFTDVQRREIFTEIVSRDGVKALSIERSIPGGSSTRLMLLNRLDAQQLFHVIEHYLKEVYAGELAGGEIELSPEDMLKFFGEEEL
;
A
#
# COMPACT_ATOMS: atom_id res chain seq x y z
N MET A 1 -9.19 1.14 -21.70
CA MET A 1 -9.09 0.17 -20.60
C MET A 1 -8.68 0.96 -19.38
N SER A 2 -9.54 1.05 -18.36
CA SER A 2 -9.17 1.69 -17.10
C SER A 2 -8.26 0.71 -16.35
N GLU A 3 -7.01 1.09 -16.12
CA GLU A 3 -6.06 0.34 -15.29
C GLU A 3 -6.52 0.42 -13.83
N ASN A 4 -7.51 -0.42 -13.49
CA ASN A 4 -7.92 -0.58 -12.11
C ASN A 4 -6.80 -1.34 -11.40
N PRO A 5 -6.17 -0.74 -10.37
CA PRO A 5 -5.08 -1.41 -9.67
C PRO A 5 -5.61 -2.70 -9.04
N THR A 6 -4.90 -3.78 -9.33
CA THR A 6 -5.11 -5.09 -8.70
C THR A 6 -4.02 -5.30 -7.67
N PHE A 7 -4.40 -5.77 -6.49
CA PHE A 7 -3.45 -6.19 -5.49
C PHE A 7 -3.94 -7.46 -4.81
N THR A 8 -3.02 -8.17 -4.19
CA THR A 8 -3.32 -9.44 -3.53
C THR A 8 -3.27 -9.23 -2.02
N ASP A 9 -4.27 -9.71 -1.30
CA ASP A 9 -4.22 -9.68 0.16
C ASP A 9 -3.25 -10.73 0.74
N VAL A 10 -3.03 -10.68 2.06
CA VAL A 10 -2.13 -11.61 2.77
C VAL A 10 -2.53 -13.09 2.64
N GLN A 11 -3.78 -13.38 2.23
CA GLN A 11 -4.30 -14.73 1.98
C GLN A 11 -4.21 -15.13 0.50
N ARG A 12 -3.48 -14.36 -0.31
CA ARG A 12 -3.33 -14.59 -1.75
C ARG A 12 -4.62 -14.44 -2.56
N ARG A 13 -5.57 -13.63 -2.09
CA ARG A 13 -6.83 -13.37 -2.80
C ARG A 13 -6.69 -12.10 -3.63
N GLU A 14 -7.09 -12.16 -4.89
CA GLU A 14 -7.12 -10.99 -5.76
C GLU A 14 -8.19 -10.00 -5.31
N ILE A 15 -7.77 -8.75 -5.14
CA ILE A 15 -8.60 -7.61 -4.78
C ILE A 15 -8.61 -6.62 -5.95
N PHE A 16 -9.82 -6.21 -6.33
CA PHE A 16 -10.08 -5.22 -7.37
C PHE A 16 -10.62 -3.95 -6.73
N THR A 17 -10.28 -2.81 -7.32
CA THR A 17 -10.84 -1.52 -6.91
C THR A 17 -11.39 -0.75 -8.10
N GLU A 18 -12.52 -0.09 -7.92
CA GLU A 18 -13.17 0.71 -8.95
C GLU A 18 -13.87 1.93 -8.31
N ILE A 19 -13.83 3.08 -8.99
CA ILE A 19 -14.65 4.23 -8.62
C ILE A 19 -16.05 4.07 -9.22
N VAL A 20 -17.04 3.87 -8.36
CA VAL A 20 -18.44 3.70 -8.74
C VAL A 20 -19.26 4.93 -8.36
N SER A 21 -20.40 5.14 -9.04
CA SER A 21 -21.40 6.12 -8.63
C SER A 21 -22.53 5.41 -7.89
N ARG A 22 -22.86 5.87 -6.68
CA ARG A 22 -23.96 5.34 -5.87
C ARG A 22 -24.79 6.50 -5.35
N ASP A 23 -26.07 6.53 -5.69
CA ASP A 23 -27.01 7.59 -5.29
C ASP A 23 -26.50 9.00 -5.65
N GLY A 24 -25.78 9.11 -6.78
CA GLY A 24 -25.18 10.36 -7.26
C GLY A 24 -23.84 10.75 -6.63
N VAL A 25 -23.33 9.94 -5.69
CA VAL A 25 -22.05 10.18 -5.00
C VAL A 25 -21.00 9.20 -5.49
N LYS A 26 -19.78 9.69 -5.78
CA LYS A 26 -18.64 8.83 -6.10
C LYS A 26 -18.13 8.13 -4.86
N ALA A 27 -17.90 6.82 -4.98
CA ALA A 27 -17.33 5.98 -3.94
C ALA A 27 -16.30 5.01 -4.51
N LEU A 28 -15.31 4.62 -3.71
CA LEU A 28 -14.35 3.57 -4.05
C LEU A 28 -14.94 2.21 -3.62
N SER A 29 -15.21 1.34 -4.60
CA SER A 29 -15.56 -0.06 -4.38
C SER A 29 -14.29 -0.89 -4.24
N ILE A 30 -14.24 -1.75 -3.23
CA ILE A 30 -13.19 -2.75 -3.05
C ILE A 30 -13.85 -4.13 -3.07
N GLU A 31 -13.41 -4.98 -3.99
CA GLU A 31 -14.04 -6.27 -4.28
C GLU A 31 -13.03 -7.40 -4.28
N ARG A 32 -13.47 -8.59 -3.87
CA ARG A 32 -12.66 -9.80 -3.84
C ARG A 32 -13.06 -10.73 -4.96
N SER A 33 -12.08 -11.24 -5.69
CA SER A 33 -12.27 -12.33 -6.65
C SER A 33 -12.77 -13.61 -5.97
N ILE A 34 -13.70 -14.31 -6.61
CA ILE A 34 -14.22 -15.61 -6.17
C ILE A 34 -13.98 -16.62 -7.31
N PRO A 35 -13.68 -17.89 -7.00
CA PRO A 35 -13.62 -18.94 -8.02
C PRO A 35 -14.86 -18.94 -8.92
N GLY A 36 -14.64 -19.00 -10.24
CA GLY A 36 -15.70 -18.89 -11.24
C GLY A 36 -15.86 -17.49 -11.86
N GLY A 37 -14.94 -16.56 -11.60
CA GLY A 37 -14.90 -15.24 -12.26
C GLY A 37 -15.90 -14.22 -11.72
N SER A 38 -16.51 -14.52 -10.58
CA SER A 38 -17.41 -13.59 -9.86
C SER A 38 -16.62 -12.78 -8.84
N SER A 39 -17.16 -11.62 -8.43
CA SER A 39 -16.60 -10.82 -7.34
C SER A 39 -17.61 -10.66 -6.20
N THR A 40 -17.10 -10.47 -4.99
CA THR A 40 -17.90 -10.02 -3.83
C THR A 40 -17.40 -8.66 -3.38
N ARG A 41 -18.33 -7.72 -3.20
CA ARG A 41 -18.01 -6.41 -2.62
C ARG A 41 -17.66 -6.57 -1.14
N LEU A 42 -16.46 -6.13 -0.77
CA LEU A 42 -15.97 -6.15 0.59
C LEU A 42 -16.22 -4.81 1.30
N MET A 43 -15.99 -3.70 0.60
CA MET A 43 -16.01 -2.37 1.20
C MET A 43 -16.44 -1.32 0.18
N LEU A 44 -17.06 -0.25 0.66
CA LEU A 44 -17.40 0.93 -0.11
C LEU A 44 -17.01 2.18 0.68
N LEU A 45 -16.11 2.99 0.13
CA LEU A 45 -15.57 4.16 0.81
C LEU A 45 -16.00 5.44 0.12
N ASN A 46 -16.52 6.39 0.89
CA ASN A 46 -16.63 7.77 0.41
C ASN A 46 -15.25 8.46 0.44
N ARG A 47 -15.20 9.72 0.01
CA ARG A 47 -13.95 10.51 -0.02
C ARG A 47 -13.27 10.64 1.36
N LEU A 48 -14.04 10.88 2.42
CA LEU A 48 -13.51 11.10 3.76
C LEU A 48 -12.90 9.81 4.33
N ASP A 49 -13.64 8.70 4.24
CA ASP A 49 -13.21 7.41 4.76
C ASP A 49 -12.01 6.87 3.98
N ALA A 50 -11.97 7.08 2.66
CA ALA A 50 -10.81 6.73 1.84
C ALA A 50 -9.55 7.49 2.27
N GLN A 51 -9.67 8.78 2.59
CA GLN A 51 -8.53 9.58 3.08
C GLN A 51 -8.05 9.09 4.45
N GLN A 52 -8.97 8.74 5.35
CA GLN A 52 -8.60 8.20 6.66
C GLN A 52 -7.86 6.86 6.52
N LEU A 53 -8.38 5.96 5.67
CA LEU A 53 -7.73 4.68 5.39
C LEU A 53 -6.32 4.87 4.80
N PHE A 54 -6.15 5.83 3.88
CA PHE A 54 -4.84 6.16 3.32
C PHE A 54 -3.81 6.51 4.40
N HIS A 55 -4.16 7.38 5.36
CA HIS A 55 -3.23 7.75 6.44
C HIS A 55 -2.89 6.57 7.35
N VAL A 56 -3.84 5.68 7.63
CA VAL A 56 -3.59 4.47 8.43
C VAL A 56 -2.64 3.52 7.70
N ILE A 57 -2.83 3.33 6.40
CA ILE A 57 -1.93 2.52 5.56
C ILE A 57 -0.54 3.14 5.53
N GLU A 58 -0.43 4.46 5.33
CA GLU A 58 0.84 5.17 5.32
C GLU A 58 1.59 5.01 6.66
N HIS A 59 0.88 5.12 7.78
CA HIS A 59 1.44 4.91 9.10
C HIS A 59 1.97 3.49 9.29
N TYR A 60 1.16 2.48 8.94
CA TYR A 60 1.56 1.07 9.00
C TYR A 60 2.84 0.82 8.20
N LEU A 61 2.93 1.35 6.97
CA LEU A 61 4.13 1.18 6.13
C LEU A 61 5.37 1.81 6.78
N LYS A 62 5.23 3.00 7.37
CA LYS A 62 6.33 3.65 8.12
C LYS A 62 6.81 2.79 9.29
N GLU A 63 5.89 2.16 10.04
CA GLU A 63 6.24 1.27 11.14
C GLU A 63 6.96 0.00 10.66
N VAL A 64 6.47 -0.64 9.59
CA VAL A 64 7.11 -1.83 9.00
C VAL A 64 8.53 -1.51 8.55
N TYR A 65 8.72 -0.43 7.77
CA TYR A 65 10.04 -0.04 7.29
C TYR A 65 10.99 0.35 8.43
N ALA A 66 10.50 1.03 9.47
CA ALA A 66 11.31 1.33 10.65
C ALA A 66 11.76 0.04 11.36
N GLY A 67 10.90 -0.97 11.44
CA GLY A 67 11.23 -2.29 11.99
C GLY A 67 12.24 -3.06 11.15
N GLU A 68 12.13 -3.02 9.82
CA GLU A 68 13.10 -3.63 8.90
C GLU A 68 14.48 -2.96 8.99
N LEU A 69 14.53 -1.64 9.14
CA LEU A 69 15.77 -0.89 9.38
C LEU A 69 16.39 -1.18 10.76
N ALA A 70 15.57 -1.52 11.77
CA ALA A 70 16.03 -1.83 13.11
C ALA A 70 16.42 -3.32 13.30
N GLY A 71 15.85 -4.23 12.50
CA GLY A 71 16.08 -5.67 12.56
C GLY A 71 17.04 -6.20 11.49
N GLY A 72 17.32 -5.43 10.44
CA GLY A 72 18.43 -5.67 9.54
C GLY A 72 19.69 -5.02 10.10
N GLU A 73 20.76 -5.78 10.23
CA GLU A 73 22.11 -5.24 10.16
C GLU A 73 22.22 -4.40 8.88
N ILE A 74 21.92 -3.10 8.99
CA ILE A 74 22.75 -2.11 8.34
C ILE A 74 24.02 -2.05 9.21
N GLU A 75 24.79 -3.14 9.21
CA GLU A 75 26.24 -3.00 9.33
C GLU A 75 26.65 -2.31 8.02
N LEU A 76 26.47 -0.98 7.96
CA LEU A 76 27.35 -0.22 7.09
C LEU A 76 28.73 -0.54 7.63
N SER A 77 29.46 -1.37 6.89
CA SER A 77 30.86 -1.58 7.20
C SER A 77 31.53 -0.20 7.29
N PRO A 78 32.60 -0.03 8.07
CA PRO A 78 33.34 1.23 8.10
C PRO A 78 33.69 1.76 6.69
N GLU A 79 33.83 0.86 5.70
CA GLU A 79 34.04 1.18 4.30
C GLU A 79 32.79 1.79 3.62
N ASP A 80 31.60 1.26 3.89
CA ASP A 80 30.34 1.82 3.35
C ASP A 80 30.02 3.18 3.97
N MET A 81 30.26 3.36 5.27
CA MET A 81 30.15 4.68 5.92
C MET A 81 31.10 5.71 5.29
N LEU A 82 32.34 5.33 4.98
CA LEU A 82 33.31 6.21 4.33
C LEU A 82 32.87 6.60 2.91
N LYS A 83 32.20 5.69 2.19
CA LYS A 83 31.72 5.94 0.83
C LYS A 83 30.49 6.85 0.77
N PHE A 84 29.61 6.76 1.77
CA PHE A 84 28.42 7.62 1.85
C PHE A 84 28.69 8.99 2.48
N PHE A 85 29.67 9.10 3.39
CA PHE A 85 29.93 10.33 4.16
C PHE A 85 31.33 10.93 3.95
N GLY A 86 32.24 10.26 3.23
CA GLY A 86 33.60 10.74 2.93
C GLY A 86 33.75 11.46 1.59
N GLU A 87 32.67 11.57 0.79
CA GLU A 87 32.66 12.39 -0.44
C GLU A 87 32.18 13.83 -0.19
N GLU A 88 32.28 14.35 1.03
CA GLU A 88 32.33 15.80 1.28
C GLU A 88 33.78 16.20 1.62
N GLU A 89 34.65 16.22 0.61
CA GLU A 89 35.83 17.08 0.63
C GLU A 89 35.53 18.39 -0.12
N LEU A 90 35.81 19.47 0.60
CA LEU A 90 35.80 20.90 0.25
C LEU A 90 36.56 21.26 -1.03
#